data_AF-A0A0F9MQQ8-F1
#
_entry.id   AF-A0A0F9MQQ8-F1
#
_cell.length_a   1.000
_cell.length_b   1.000
_cell.length_c   1.000
_cell.angle_alpha   90.00
_cell.angle_beta   90.00
_cell.angle_gamma   90.00
#
_symmetry.space_group_name_H-M   'P 1'
#
loop_
_entity.id
_entity.type
_entity.pdbx_description
1 polymer ?
#
loop_
_entity_poly.entity_id
_entity_poly.type
_entity_poly.pdbx_seq_one_letter_code
_entity_poly.pdbx_strand_id
1 'polypeptide(L)'
;DTYLDNHFGYRHYFHHVYENRAGVWALGDDGKRSIAFGPQSDASAVQTEFLLKLWANQRIRPWLRLIIHDEIALEVPQNMVQYAVEMAYKVMTAPIPELGGLSFGAEVSTGPSLGEMEVVRT
;
A
#
# COMPACT_ATOMS: atom_id res chain seq x y z
N ASP A 1 23.88 -15.68 -0.55
CA ASP A 1 23.14 -14.55 -1.14
C ASP A 1 22.80 -13.51 -0.10
N THR A 2 22.90 -12.24 -0.45
CA THR A 2 22.50 -11.12 0.40
C THR A 2 21.06 -10.77 0.07
N TYR A 3 20.16 -10.94 1.04
CA TYR A 3 18.74 -10.67 0.86
C TYR A 3 18.18 -9.88 2.04
N LEU A 4 17.04 -9.25 1.83
CA LEU A 4 16.21 -8.69 2.90
C LEU A 4 14.80 -9.27 2.78
N ASP A 5 14.18 -9.48 3.93
CA ASP A 5 12.78 -9.85 4.07
C ASP A 5 12.01 -8.64 4.62
N ASN A 6 10.80 -8.39 4.11
CA ASN A 6 9.89 -7.40 4.70
C ASN A 6 9.08 -8.02 5.85
N HIS A 7 8.22 -7.25 6.51
CA HIS A 7 7.43 -7.74 7.65
C HIS A 7 6.35 -8.77 7.27
N PHE A 8 6.03 -8.88 5.98
CA PHE A 8 5.06 -9.81 5.40
C PHE A 8 5.74 -11.08 4.83
N GLY A 9 7.05 -11.22 5.02
CA GLY A 9 7.83 -12.37 4.52
C GLY A 9 8.18 -12.33 3.03
N TYR A 10 8.04 -11.18 2.38
CA TYR A 10 8.47 -11.00 0.99
C TYR A 10 9.97 -10.85 0.94
N ARG A 11 10.63 -11.68 0.13
CA ARG A 11 12.09 -11.71 -0.01
C ARG A 11 12.54 -11.00 -1.27
N HIS A 12 13.57 -10.16 -1.15
CA HIS A 12 14.31 -9.61 -2.29
C HIS A 12 15.80 -9.87 -2.15
N TYR A 13 16.42 -10.34 -3.23
CA TYR A 13 17.85 -10.59 -3.32
C TYR A 13 18.55 -9.38 -3.91
N PHE A 14 19.65 -8.97 -3.30
CA PHE A 14 20.50 -7.88 -3.79
C PHE A 14 21.86 -8.45 -4.16
N HIS A 15 22.32 -8.09 -5.35
CA HIS A 15 23.52 -8.67 -5.92
C HIS A 15 24.69 -7.68 -5.94
N HIS A 16 24.39 -6.36 -5.95
CA HIS A 16 25.40 -5.32 -6.05
C HIS A 16 25.17 -4.16 -5.06
N VAL A 17 25.26 -4.44 -3.76
CA VAL A 17 25.00 -3.43 -2.69
C VAL A 17 26.17 -2.46 -2.50
N TYR A 18 27.39 -2.99 -2.44
CA TYR A 18 28.62 -2.22 -2.31
C TYR A 18 29.63 -2.67 -3.35
N GLU A 19 30.48 -1.74 -3.79
CA GLU A 19 31.62 -2.00 -4.64
C GLU A 19 32.87 -1.30 -4.10
N ASN A 20 34.02 -1.91 -4.33
CA ASN A 20 35.30 -1.29 -4.01
C ASN A 20 35.91 -0.70 -5.29
N ARG A 21 36.07 0.62 -5.31
CA ARG A 21 36.72 1.36 -6.40
C ARG A 21 38.06 1.89 -5.90
N ALA A 22 39.15 1.25 -6.30
CA ALA A 22 40.53 1.63 -5.96
C ALA A 22 40.78 1.80 -4.43
N GLY A 23 40.25 0.87 -3.62
CA GLY A 23 40.39 0.90 -2.16
C GLY A 23 39.30 1.69 -1.43
N VAL A 24 38.42 2.39 -2.15
CA VAL A 24 37.29 3.15 -1.57
C VAL A 24 35.99 2.38 -1.78
N TRP A 25 35.25 2.13 -0.70
CA TRP A 25 33.92 1.52 -0.78
C TRP A 25 32.87 2.55 -1.20
N ALA A 26 32.10 2.22 -2.22
CA ALA A 26 30.96 2.99 -2.73
C ALA A 26 29.70 2.12 -2.76
N LEU A 27 28.53 2.75 -2.86
CA LEU A 27 27.28 2.02 -3.11
C LEU A 27 27.28 1.51 -4.55
N GLY A 28 26.99 0.22 -4.71
CA GLY A 28 26.66 -0.36 -6.01
C GLY A 28 25.23 -0.04 -6.44
N ASP A 29 24.80 -0.62 -7.54
CA ASP A 29 23.48 -0.36 -8.15
C ASP A 29 22.31 -0.67 -7.22
N ASP A 30 22.47 -1.65 -6.35
CA ASP A 30 21.45 -2.06 -5.39
C ASP A 30 21.56 -1.35 -4.04
N GLY A 31 22.64 -0.59 -3.79
CA GLY A 31 22.91 0.00 -2.48
C GLY A 31 21.80 0.93 -1.98
N LYS A 32 21.22 1.75 -2.88
CA LYS A 32 20.05 2.59 -2.53
C LYS A 32 18.77 1.77 -2.41
N ARG A 33 18.61 0.73 -3.24
CA ARG A 33 17.41 -0.12 -3.26
C ARG A 33 17.29 -0.94 -1.99
N SER A 34 18.40 -1.47 -1.47
CA SER A 34 18.40 -2.24 -0.22
C SER A 34 17.97 -1.41 0.98
N ILE A 35 18.28 -0.11 1.00
CA ILE A 35 17.83 0.80 2.05
C ILE A 35 16.34 1.11 1.92
N ALA A 36 15.86 1.36 0.69
CA ALA A 36 14.46 1.69 0.44
C ALA A 36 13.51 0.49 0.50
N PHE A 37 14.05 -0.73 0.44
CA PHE A 37 13.28 -1.96 0.30
C PHE A 37 12.24 -2.16 1.39
N GLY A 38 12.63 -2.09 2.67
CA GLY A 38 11.72 -2.37 3.79
C GLY A 38 10.44 -1.52 3.71
N PRO A 39 10.54 -0.18 3.79
CA PRO A 39 9.38 0.70 3.74
C PRO A 39 8.53 0.56 2.47
N GLN A 40 9.15 0.46 1.29
CA GLN A 40 8.41 0.36 0.03
C GLN A 40 7.71 -0.99 -0.12
N SER A 41 8.38 -2.07 0.26
CA SER A 41 7.84 -3.42 0.20
C SER A 41 6.72 -3.61 1.22
N ASP A 42 6.87 -3.07 2.43
CA ASP A 42 5.80 -3.08 3.45
C ASP A 42 4.59 -2.28 2.98
N ALA A 43 4.78 -1.08 2.42
CA ALA A 43 3.67 -0.27 1.90
C ALA A 43 2.88 -1.00 0.81
N SER A 44 3.58 -1.67 -0.12
CA SER A 44 2.94 -2.48 -1.16
C SER A 44 2.17 -3.68 -0.59
N ALA A 45 2.72 -4.36 0.42
CA ALA A 45 2.06 -5.46 1.10
C ALA A 45 0.82 -5.00 1.87
N VAL A 46 0.91 -3.89 2.60
CA VAL A 46 -0.21 -3.24 3.30
C VAL A 46 -1.36 -2.91 2.34
N GLN A 47 -1.05 -2.26 1.21
CA GLN A 47 -2.05 -1.93 0.21
C GLN A 47 -2.72 -3.19 -0.37
N THR A 48 -1.93 -4.24 -0.59
CA THR A 48 -2.44 -5.54 -1.05
C THR A 48 -3.41 -6.14 -0.03
N GLU A 49 -3.07 -6.09 1.27
CA GLU A 49 -3.96 -6.55 2.35
C GLU A 49 -5.29 -5.78 2.39
N PHE A 50 -5.24 -4.45 2.23
CA PHE A 50 -6.47 -3.65 2.14
C PHE A 50 -7.33 -4.05 0.96
N LEU A 51 -6.71 -4.21 -0.22
CA LEU A 51 -7.42 -4.64 -1.43
C LEU A 51 -8.05 -6.01 -1.25
N LEU A 52 -7.34 -6.99 -0.69
CA LEU A 52 -7.86 -8.34 -0.45
C LEU A 52 -9.05 -8.33 0.51
N LYS A 53 -8.99 -7.51 1.58
CA LYS A 53 -10.11 -7.33 2.52
C LYS A 53 -11.32 -6.68 1.84
N LEU A 54 -11.13 -5.67 0.98
CA LEU A 54 -12.20 -5.06 0.20
C LEU A 54 -12.77 -6.04 -0.84
N TRP A 55 -11.92 -6.81 -1.50
CA TRP A 55 -12.31 -7.82 -2.49
C TRP A 55 -13.12 -8.96 -1.90
N ALA A 56 -12.82 -9.36 -0.66
CA ALA A 56 -13.59 -10.37 0.07
C ALA A 56 -15.04 -9.92 0.33
N ASN A 57 -15.32 -8.62 0.34
CA ASN A 57 -16.68 -8.09 0.42
C ASN A 57 -17.35 -8.14 -0.97
N GLN A 58 -18.28 -9.07 -1.15
CA GLN A 58 -19.01 -9.29 -2.40
C GLN A 58 -19.76 -8.05 -2.92
N ARG A 59 -20.15 -7.11 -2.05
CA ARG A 59 -20.82 -5.87 -2.47
C ARG A 59 -19.82 -4.83 -3.00
N ILE A 60 -18.65 -4.73 -2.39
CA ILE A 60 -17.59 -3.77 -2.77
C ILE A 60 -16.84 -4.25 -4.01
N ARG A 61 -16.59 -5.56 -4.12
CA ARG A 61 -15.79 -6.16 -5.18
C ARG A 61 -16.11 -5.66 -6.60
N PRO A 62 -17.38 -5.51 -7.03
CA PRO A 62 -17.72 -5.01 -8.35
C PRO A 62 -17.36 -3.54 -8.59
N TRP A 63 -17.07 -2.78 -7.53
CA TRP A 63 -16.79 -1.34 -7.57
C TRP A 63 -15.30 -1.03 -7.60
N LEU A 64 -14.42 -1.97 -7.27
CA LEU A 64 -12.97 -1.76 -7.31
C LEU A 64 -12.52 -1.43 -8.73
N ARG A 65 -11.71 -0.38 -8.90
CA ARG A 65 -11.24 0.09 -10.22
C ARG A 65 -9.73 0.23 -10.32
N LEU A 66 -9.15 1.06 -9.46
CA LEU A 66 -7.75 1.46 -9.57
C LEU A 66 -7.06 1.38 -8.22
N ILE A 67 -5.76 1.14 -8.31
CA ILE A 67 -4.82 1.26 -7.21
C ILE A 67 -3.84 2.34 -7.65
N ILE A 68 -3.78 3.44 -6.91
CA ILE A 68 -2.98 4.62 -7.27
C ILE A 68 -2.12 4.98 -6.07
N HIS A 69 -0.83 4.63 -6.11
CA HIS A 69 0.10 4.86 -4.99
C HIS A 69 -0.40 4.30 -3.65
N ASP A 70 -0.96 5.11 -2.78
CA ASP A 70 -1.53 4.79 -1.47
C ASP A 70 -3.08 4.78 -1.48
N GLU A 71 -3.70 5.02 -2.62
CA GLU A 71 -5.14 5.13 -2.80
C GLU A 71 -5.75 3.90 -3.51
N ILE A 72 -7.01 3.60 -3.17
CA ILE A 72 -7.84 2.61 -3.86
C ILE A 72 -9.09 3.32 -4.35
N ALA A 73 -9.27 3.42 -5.67
CA ALA A 73 -10.43 4.08 -6.28
C ALA A 73 -11.57 3.08 -6.54
N LEU A 74 -12.79 3.49 -6.20
CA LEU A 74 -14.01 2.73 -6.40
C LEU A 74 -15.00 3.49 -7.27
N GLU A 75 -15.67 2.80 -8.18
CA GLU A 75 -16.85 3.30 -8.90
C GLU A 75 -18.10 2.72 -8.25
N VAL A 76 -18.81 3.56 -7.49
CA VAL A 76 -19.88 3.14 -6.57
C VAL A 76 -21.24 3.68 -7.04
N PRO A 77 -22.31 2.88 -7.04
CA PRO A 77 -23.67 3.39 -7.24
C PRO A 77 -24.00 4.50 -6.24
N GLN A 78 -24.63 5.58 -6.70
CA GLN A 78 -24.86 6.79 -5.88
C GLN A 78 -25.56 6.49 -4.55
N ASN A 79 -26.52 5.55 -4.53
CA ASN A 79 -27.25 5.14 -3.33
C ASN A 79 -26.43 4.27 -2.36
N MET A 80 -25.21 3.87 -2.73
CA MET A 80 -24.31 3.02 -1.94
C MET A 80 -23.03 3.74 -1.52
N VAL A 81 -22.85 5.02 -1.86
CA VAL A 81 -21.64 5.79 -1.55
C VAL A 81 -21.30 5.74 -0.06
N GLN A 82 -22.25 6.03 0.83
CA GLN A 82 -21.99 6.01 2.27
C GLN A 82 -21.53 4.64 2.75
N TYR A 83 -22.11 3.56 2.23
CA TYR A 83 -21.69 2.20 2.58
C TYR A 83 -20.24 1.94 2.15
N ALA A 84 -19.86 2.36 0.95
CA ALA A 84 -18.50 2.22 0.46
C ALA A 84 -17.51 3.06 1.29
N VAL A 85 -17.87 4.30 1.65
CA VAL A 85 -17.05 5.17 2.51
C VAL A 85 -16.74 4.51 3.85
N GLU A 86 -17.76 4.03 4.56
CA GLU A 86 -17.57 3.37 5.86
C GLU A 86 -16.73 2.08 5.74
N MET A 87 -16.97 1.30 4.69
CA MET A 87 -16.23 0.06 4.46
C MET A 87 -14.77 0.31 4.11
N ALA A 88 -14.48 1.25 3.21
CA ALA A 88 -13.12 1.61 2.83
C ALA A 88 -12.34 2.14 4.04
N TYR A 89 -12.92 3.10 4.76
CA TYR A 89 -12.33 3.67 5.96
C TYR A 89 -12.03 2.61 7.01
N LYS A 90 -13.01 1.75 7.33
CA LYS A 90 -12.84 0.67 8.30
C LYS A 90 -11.70 -0.28 7.92
N VAL A 91 -11.56 -0.61 6.63
CA VAL A 91 -10.51 -1.53 6.18
C VAL A 91 -9.14 -0.89 6.24
N MET A 92 -9.00 0.35 5.75
CA MET A 92 -7.71 1.03 5.64
C MET A 92 -7.18 1.56 6.99
N THR A 93 -8.05 1.75 7.99
CA THR A 93 -7.66 2.13 9.36
C THR A 93 -7.50 0.94 10.30
N ALA A 94 -7.78 -0.28 9.84
CA ALA A 94 -7.65 -1.47 10.66
C ALA A 94 -6.18 -1.71 11.07
N PRO A 95 -5.91 -2.13 12.32
CA PRO A 95 -4.57 -2.53 12.75
C PRO A 95 -3.98 -3.63 11.85
N ILE A 96 -2.67 -3.53 11.59
CA ILE A 96 -1.93 -4.46 10.75
C ILE A 96 -1.05 -5.36 11.63
N PRO A 97 -1.41 -6.65 11.80
CA PRO A 97 -0.69 -7.56 12.68
C PRO A 97 0.80 -7.69 12.36
N GLU A 98 1.16 -7.73 11.08
CA GLU A 98 2.52 -7.89 10.58
C GLU A 98 3.41 -6.71 10.97
N LEU A 99 2.82 -5.53 11.15
CA LEU A 99 3.50 -4.31 11.60
C LEU A 99 3.30 -4.05 13.11
N GLY A 100 3.09 -5.10 13.90
CA GLY A 100 2.93 -4.99 15.35
C GLY A 100 1.62 -4.34 15.79
N GLY A 101 0.58 -4.39 14.95
CA GLY A 101 -0.71 -3.76 15.21
C GLY A 101 -0.76 -2.27 14.88
N LEU A 102 0.20 -1.76 14.10
CA LEU A 102 0.16 -0.39 13.59
C LEU A 102 -1.14 -0.13 12.81
N SER A 103 -1.78 1.01 13.07
CA SER A 103 -2.93 1.51 12.33
C SER A 103 -2.59 2.84 11.65
N PHE A 104 -3.12 3.06 10.47
CA PHE A 104 -2.96 4.31 9.73
C PHE A 104 -4.24 5.15 9.80
N GLY A 105 -4.08 6.47 9.74
CA GLY A 105 -5.20 7.33 9.36
C GLY A 105 -5.51 7.14 7.88
N ALA A 106 -6.77 7.32 7.48
CA ALA A 106 -7.17 7.22 6.09
C ALA A 106 -8.16 8.33 5.76
N GLU A 107 -7.96 8.99 4.63
CA GLU A 107 -8.92 9.95 4.11
C GLU A 107 -9.78 9.25 3.05
N VAL A 108 -11.08 9.51 3.07
CA VAL A 108 -11.98 9.04 2.01
C VAL A 108 -12.60 10.25 1.35
N SER A 109 -12.37 10.35 0.04
CA SER A 109 -12.95 11.38 -0.81
C SER A 109 -14.03 10.78 -1.71
N THR A 110 -15.02 11.59 -2.08
CA THR A 110 -16.09 11.20 -3.00
C THR A 110 -16.39 12.31 -3.98
N GLY A 111 -16.84 11.97 -5.18
CA GLY A 111 -17.13 12.93 -6.23
C GLY A 111 -17.72 12.27 -7.47
N PRO A 112 -18.29 13.05 -8.39
CA PRO A 112 -18.80 12.54 -9.67
C PRO A 112 -17.69 12.10 -10.63
N SER A 113 -16.46 12.61 -10.43
CA SER A 113 -15.27 12.29 -11.21
C SER A 113 -14.01 12.36 -10.32
N LEU A 114 -12.90 11.73 -10.75
CA LEU A 114 -11.64 11.79 -10.01
C LEU A 114 -11.06 13.21 -9.87
N GLY A 115 -11.47 14.15 -10.76
CA GLY A 115 -11.05 15.55 -10.70
C GLY A 115 -11.90 16.42 -9.77
N GLU A 116 -13.01 15.89 -9.23
CA GLU A 116 -14.03 16.62 -8.47
C GLU A 116 -14.30 15.91 -7.13
N MET A 117 -13.25 15.43 -6.48
CA MET A 117 -13.33 14.67 -5.23
C MET A 117 -13.27 15.60 -4.01
N GLU A 118 -14.17 15.40 -3.05
CA GLU A 118 -14.17 16.09 -1.77
C GLU A 118 -14.00 15.09 -0.62
N VAL A 119 -13.15 15.43 0.36
CA VAL A 119 -12.94 14.62 1.56
C VAL A 119 -14.23 14.61 2.38
N VAL A 120 -14.76 13.42 2.63
CA VAL A 120 -15.98 13.21 3.43
C VAL A 120 -15.70 12.50 4.75
N ARG A 121 -14.48 11.96 4.93
CA ARG A 121 -14.08 11.24 6.14
C ARG A 121 -12.56 11.22 6.34
N THR A 122 -12.13 11.27 7.62
CA THR A 122 -10.75 11.22 8.13
C THR A 122 -10.68 10.38 9.39
#